data_AF-A0A1G7PGZ6-F1
#
_entry.id   AF-A0A1G7PGZ6-F1
#
_cell.length_a   1.000
_cell.length_b   1.000
_cell.length_c   1.000
_cell.angle_alpha   90.00
_cell.angle_beta   90.00
_cell.angle_gamma   90.00
#
_symmetry.space_group_name_H-M   'P 1'
#
loop_
_entity.id
_entity.type
_entity.pdbx_description
1 polymer ?
#
loop_
_entity_poly.entity_id
_entity_poly.type
_entity_poly.pdbx_seq_one_letter_code
_entity_poly.pdbx_strand_id
1 'polypeptide(L)'
;PYTLRGVRTVRRRVLGDPAVVIWKGAGCLAYIVANRIGFDGKTASDSNSYKHVAEFARKMELEYKLERVLSPNKFLKPEQRVAQSQRVDNRKETLKKHLQTAIKQSRDVQQVKKYMEQRGYEVELGRGIAFTDAQHVRFKGSQVGYALMDIEKKLKQEQLLRQQQEQNRQAQLIRQQQEEFKRQQQQEKEMQQEHQHSQGISR
;
A
#
# COMPACT_ATOMS: atom_id res chain seq x y z
N PRO A 1 -42.95 4.70 -1.94
CA PRO A 1 -43.70 5.54 -0.99
C PRO A 1 -43.92 4.82 0.36
N TYR A 2 -42.98 5.00 1.30
CA TYR A 2 -43.11 4.43 2.65
C TYR A 2 -44.04 5.30 3.49
N THR A 3 -45.09 4.69 4.04
CA THR A 3 -46.12 5.34 4.85
C THR A 3 -45.52 5.92 6.15
N LEU A 4 -45.67 7.23 6.31
CA LEU A 4 -45.25 8.05 7.46
C LEU A 4 -46.07 7.70 8.71
N ARG A 5 -45.74 6.61 9.40
CA ARG A 5 -46.22 6.37 10.77
C ARG A 5 -45.05 6.51 11.74
N GLY A 6 -45.07 7.59 12.55
CA GLY A 6 -44.20 7.71 13.72
C GLY A 6 -43.15 8.82 13.72
N VAL A 7 -43.21 9.80 12.82
CA VAL A 7 -42.33 10.98 12.91
C VAL A 7 -42.71 11.81 14.14
N ARG A 8 -41.89 11.75 15.19
CA ARG A 8 -41.96 12.70 16.31
C ARG A 8 -41.01 13.86 16.03
N THR A 9 -41.56 15.00 15.64
CA THR A 9 -40.79 16.25 15.58
C THR A 9 -40.75 16.84 16.99
N VAL A 10 -39.63 16.70 17.69
CA VAL A 10 -39.49 17.28 19.04
C VAL A 10 -39.15 18.75 18.89
N ARG A 11 -40.18 19.61 18.98
CA ARG A 11 -40.01 21.06 19.11
C ARG A 11 -40.08 21.44 20.58
N ARG A 12 -38.94 21.48 21.29
CA ARG A 12 -38.80 22.33 22.50
C ARG A 12 -37.35 22.59 22.92
N ARG A 13 -37.09 23.90 23.08
CA ARG A 13 -36.14 24.61 23.96
C ARG A 13 -34.64 24.29 23.83
N VAL A 14 -34.02 25.01 22.90
CA VAL A 14 -32.66 25.60 22.86
C VAL A 14 -31.59 24.93 23.76
N LEU A 15 -30.93 23.94 23.19
CA LEU A 15 -29.50 23.68 23.41
C LEU A 15 -28.86 23.78 22.02
N GLY A 16 -28.46 25.00 21.62
CA GLY A 16 -27.67 25.28 20.41
C GLY A 16 -28.13 24.57 19.14
N ASP A 17 -28.89 25.28 18.29
CA ASP A 17 -29.34 24.88 16.95
C ASP A 17 -28.53 23.75 16.30
N PRO A 18 -29.17 22.60 16.02
CA PRO A 18 -29.99 22.49 14.82
C PRO A 18 -31.27 21.64 14.96
N ALA A 19 -32.16 21.70 13.96
CA ALA A 19 -33.33 20.83 13.88
C ALA A 19 -32.90 19.35 13.81
N VAL A 20 -33.26 18.57 14.84
CA VAL A 20 -32.97 17.14 14.93
C VAL A 20 -34.19 16.35 14.46
N VAL A 21 -34.03 15.54 13.43
CA VAL A 21 -35.05 14.60 12.98
C VAL A 21 -34.62 13.19 13.36
N ILE A 22 -35.45 12.52 14.17
CA ILE A 22 -35.24 11.11 14.55
C ILE A 22 -36.20 10.24 13.75
N TRP A 23 -35.64 9.39 12.89
CA TRP A 23 -36.41 8.36 12.17
C TRP A 23 -36.25 7.00 12.85
N LYS A 24 -37.38 6.36 13.18
CA LYS A 24 -37.41 4.97 13.62
C LYS A 24 -37.82 4.09 12.44
N GLY A 25 -36.85 3.38 11.85
CA GLY A 25 -37.10 2.44 10.77
C GLY A 25 -37.70 1.12 11.27
N ALA A 26 -38.07 0.21 10.35
CA ALA A 26 -38.42 -1.16 10.69
C ALA A 26 -37.16 -1.90 11.20
N GLY A 27 -37.03 -2.02 12.53
CA GLY A 27 -35.86 -2.57 13.21
C GLY A 27 -35.34 -1.65 14.33
N CYS A 28 -34.40 -2.14 15.14
CA CYS A 28 -33.82 -1.44 16.31
C CYS A 28 -32.94 -0.22 15.96
N LEU A 29 -33.10 0.37 14.78
CA LEU A 29 -32.24 1.43 14.23
C LEU A 29 -32.92 2.80 14.34
N ALA A 30 -32.22 3.76 14.95
CA ALA A 30 -32.59 5.16 14.99
C ALA A 30 -31.62 5.99 14.15
N TYR A 31 -32.15 6.76 13.20
CA TYR A 31 -31.38 7.72 12.41
C TYR A 31 -31.56 9.12 12.99
N ILE A 32 -30.46 9.77 13.34
CA ILE A 32 -30.45 11.14 13.84
C ILE A 32 -29.85 12.03 12.74
N VAL A 33 -30.68 12.88 12.15
CA VAL A 33 -30.24 13.88 11.15
C VAL A 33 -30.28 15.24 11.81
N ALA A 34 -29.15 15.94 11.79
CA ALA A 34 -29.01 17.26 12.39
C ALA A 34 -28.41 18.21 11.33
N ASN A 35 -29.03 19.40 11.17
CA ASN A 35 -28.52 20.41 10.24
C ASN A 35 -27.19 20.99 10.77
N ARG A 36 -26.28 21.40 9.88
CA ARG A 36 -25.02 22.07 10.29
C ARG A 36 -25.15 23.59 10.33
N ILE A 37 -26.21 24.10 9.70
CA ILE A 37 -26.52 25.52 9.61
C ILE A 37 -27.56 25.85 10.69
N GLY A 38 -27.21 26.79 11.56
CA GLY A 38 -28.11 27.31 12.59
C GLY A 38 -29.25 28.13 11.97
N PHE A 39 -30.29 28.42 12.76
CA PHE A 39 -31.40 29.26 12.28
C PHE A 39 -30.95 30.71 12.01
N ASP A 40 -29.84 31.12 12.62
CA ASP A 40 -29.16 32.40 12.40
C ASP A 40 -28.29 32.43 11.12
N GLY A 41 -28.27 31.33 10.35
CA GLY A 41 -27.48 31.20 9.13
C GLY A 41 -25.98 30.96 9.37
N LYS A 42 -25.54 30.85 10.63
CA LYS A 42 -24.14 30.55 10.94
C LYS A 42 -23.88 29.06 10.84
N THR A 43 -22.72 28.72 10.30
CA THR A 43 -22.30 27.32 10.12
C THR A 43 -21.53 26.85 11.35
N ALA A 44 -21.86 25.66 11.86
CA ALA A 44 -21.10 25.04 12.93
C ALA A 44 -19.63 24.82 12.51
N SER A 45 -18.70 25.17 13.41
CA SER A 45 -17.26 25.02 13.22
C SER A 45 -16.89 23.58 12.81
N ASP A 46 -15.96 23.45 11.88
CA ASP A 46 -15.42 22.17 11.38
C ASP A 46 -14.40 21.54 12.35
N SER A 47 -13.81 22.37 13.22
CA SER A 47 -12.83 21.94 14.22
C SER A 47 -13.44 20.89 15.14
N ASN A 48 -12.81 19.73 15.24
CA ASN A 48 -13.26 18.60 16.07
C ASN A 48 -14.72 18.15 15.80
N SER A 49 -15.24 18.33 14.59
CA SER A 49 -16.59 17.94 14.19
C SER A 49 -16.96 16.49 14.58
N TYR A 50 -16.03 15.54 14.45
CA TYR A 50 -16.24 14.15 14.86
C TYR A 50 -16.54 14.01 16.38
N LYS A 51 -15.89 14.82 17.22
CA LYS A 51 -16.07 14.81 18.67
C LYS A 51 -17.42 15.41 19.04
N HIS A 52 -17.79 16.53 18.40
CA HIS A 52 -19.09 17.18 18.61
C HIS A 52 -20.26 16.28 18.20
N VAL A 53 -20.15 15.57 17.07
CA VAL A 53 -21.17 14.59 16.64
C VAL A 53 -21.26 13.42 17.62
N ALA A 54 -20.13 12.90 18.10
CA ALA A 54 -20.12 11.82 19.08
C ALA A 54 -20.74 12.25 20.41
N GLU A 55 -20.40 13.43 20.92
CA GLU A 55 -20.98 14.01 22.14
C GLU A 55 -22.49 14.22 22.00
N PHE A 56 -22.94 14.75 20.87
CA PHE A 56 -24.35 14.92 20.57
C PHE A 56 -25.08 13.57 20.53
N ALA A 57 -24.54 12.56 19.85
CA ALA A 57 -25.10 11.22 19.84
C ALA A 57 -25.22 10.62 21.27
N ARG A 58 -24.19 10.81 22.14
CA ARG A 58 -24.24 10.38 23.54
C ARG A 58 -25.34 11.09 24.34
N LYS A 59 -25.52 12.40 24.14
CA LYS A 59 -26.61 13.16 24.79
C LYS A 59 -27.97 12.62 24.38
N MET A 60 -28.17 12.37 23.08
CA MET A 60 -29.42 11.83 22.55
C MET A 60 -29.68 10.39 23.02
N GLU A 61 -28.63 9.55 23.13
CA GLU A 61 -28.76 8.21 23.71
C GLU A 61 -29.34 8.27 25.14
N LEU A 62 -28.81 9.17 25.98
CA LEU A 62 -29.27 9.35 27.35
C LEU A 62 -30.68 9.93 27.44
N GLU A 63 -30.96 10.99 26.66
CA GLU A 63 -32.25 11.69 26.69
C GLU A 63 -33.41 10.79 26.24
N TYR A 64 -33.19 9.99 25.19
CA TYR A 64 -34.21 9.11 24.63
C TYR A 64 -34.13 7.67 25.16
N LYS A 65 -33.29 7.42 26.19
CA LYS A 65 -33.08 6.11 26.80
C LYS A 65 -32.76 5.02 25.76
N LEU A 66 -31.93 5.36 24.78
CA LEU A 66 -31.48 4.43 23.74
C LEU A 66 -30.35 3.56 24.28
N GLU A 67 -30.19 2.36 23.70
CA GLU A 67 -29.09 1.47 24.05
C GLU A 67 -27.75 2.06 23.61
N ARG A 68 -26.80 2.13 24.55
CA ARG A 68 -25.49 2.74 24.32
C ARG A 68 -24.66 1.87 23.39
N VAL A 69 -24.36 2.37 22.19
CA VAL A 69 -23.42 1.70 21.29
C VAL A 69 -21.99 2.04 21.70
N LEU A 70 -21.31 1.11 22.36
CA LEU A 70 -19.89 1.27 22.76
C LEU A 70 -18.93 1.11 21.57
N SER A 71 -19.31 0.32 20.56
CA SER A 71 -18.55 0.14 19.32
C SER A 71 -19.50 -0.19 18.16
N PRO A 72 -19.45 0.54 17.03
CA PRO A 72 -20.24 0.21 15.84
C PRO A 72 -20.04 -1.24 15.38
N ASN A 73 -18.84 -1.79 15.61
CA ASN A 73 -18.47 -3.14 15.18
C ASN A 73 -19.10 -4.24 16.04
N LYS A 74 -19.60 -3.94 17.25
CA LYS A 74 -20.16 -4.95 18.17
C LYS A 74 -21.44 -5.61 17.62
N PHE A 75 -22.15 -4.96 16.72
CA PHE A 75 -23.37 -5.49 16.10
C PHE A 75 -23.13 -6.33 14.85
N LEU A 76 -21.92 -6.28 14.30
CA LEU A 76 -21.53 -7.14 13.18
C LEU A 76 -21.19 -8.54 13.70
N LYS A 77 -21.51 -9.58 12.94
CA LYS A 77 -21.07 -10.96 13.24
C LYS A 77 -19.53 -11.03 13.22
N PRO A 78 -18.89 -11.91 14.00
CA PRO A 78 -17.42 -12.00 14.06
C PRO A 78 -16.75 -12.09 12.68
N GLU A 79 -17.34 -12.87 11.76
CA GLU A 79 -16.89 -13.02 10.36
C GLU A 79 -16.87 -11.67 9.60
N GLN A 80 -17.89 -10.84 9.80
CA GLN A 80 -18.02 -9.52 9.15
C GLN A 80 -17.04 -8.50 9.75
N ARG A 81 -16.74 -8.60 11.04
CA ARG A 81 -15.71 -7.76 11.69
C ARG A 81 -14.33 -8.04 11.13
N VAL A 82 -14.00 -9.32 10.94
CA VAL A 82 -12.74 -9.76 10.36
C VAL A 82 -12.64 -9.26 8.92
N ALA A 83 -13.69 -9.46 8.10
CA ALA A 83 -13.74 -8.99 6.72
C ALA A 83 -13.55 -7.46 6.57
N GLN A 84 -14.07 -6.67 7.50
CA GLN A 84 -13.91 -5.21 7.48
C GLN A 84 -12.52 -4.76 7.92
N SER A 85 -11.92 -5.45 8.90
CA SER A 85 -10.55 -5.18 9.36
C SER A 85 -9.48 -5.62 8.35
N GLN A 86 -9.77 -6.67 7.58
CA GLN A 86 -8.94 -7.18 6.49
C GLN A 86 -9.25 -6.51 5.15
N ARG A 87 -9.89 -5.34 5.14
CA ARG A 87 -10.13 -4.61 3.90
C ARG A 87 -8.78 -4.13 3.35
N VAL A 88 -8.17 -4.98 2.54
CA VAL A 88 -6.95 -4.66 1.80
C VAL A 88 -7.35 -3.68 0.71
N ASP A 89 -6.73 -2.51 0.75
CA ASP A 89 -6.92 -1.52 -0.30
C ASP A 89 -6.20 -1.99 -1.56
N ASN A 90 -6.98 -2.54 -2.51
CA ASN A 90 -6.46 -3.05 -3.78
C ASN A 90 -5.55 -2.03 -4.50
N ARG A 91 -5.80 -0.73 -4.34
CA ARG A 91 -4.97 0.32 -4.98
C ARG A 91 -3.58 0.35 -4.38
N LYS A 92 -3.49 0.25 -3.04
CA LYS A 92 -2.21 0.22 -2.33
C LYS A 92 -1.41 -1.01 -2.71
N GLU A 93 -2.05 -2.17 -2.82
CA GLU A 93 -1.37 -3.40 -3.25
C GLU A 93 -0.88 -3.32 -4.70
N THR A 94 -1.66 -2.75 -5.62
CA THR A 94 -1.22 -2.52 -7.00
C THR A 94 -0.02 -1.58 -7.04
N LEU A 95 -0.07 -0.46 -6.30
CA LEU A 95 1.03 0.49 -6.20
C LEU A 95 2.30 -0.17 -5.63
N LYS A 96 2.13 -1.02 -4.61
CA LYS A 96 3.20 -1.81 -3.99
C LYS A 96 3.91 -2.72 -5.01
N LYS A 97 3.14 -3.42 -5.84
CA LYS A 97 3.67 -4.30 -6.90
C LYS A 97 4.42 -3.51 -7.98
N HIS A 98 3.87 -2.37 -8.39
CA HIS A 98 4.54 -1.48 -9.34
C HIS A 98 5.87 -0.97 -8.77
N LEU A 99 5.90 -0.55 -7.50
CA LEU A 99 7.13 -0.10 -6.83
C LEU A 99 8.18 -1.20 -6.69
N GLN A 100 7.77 -2.43 -6.37
CA GLN A 100 8.71 -3.58 -6.34
C GLN A 100 9.36 -3.79 -7.71
N THR A 101 8.58 -3.69 -8.78
CA THR A 101 9.07 -3.86 -10.14
C THR A 101 9.99 -2.70 -10.53
N ALA A 102 9.61 -1.47 -10.18
CA ALA A 102 10.39 -0.26 -10.43
C ALA A 102 11.77 -0.34 -9.75
N ILE A 103 11.82 -0.73 -8.48
CA ILE A 103 13.08 -0.88 -7.73
C ILE A 103 13.97 -1.96 -8.35
N LYS A 104 13.38 -3.09 -8.77
CA LYS A 104 14.16 -4.15 -9.42
C LYS A 104 14.77 -3.69 -10.73
N GLN A 105 14.09 -2.85 -11.51
CA GLN A 105 14.56 -2.45 -12.85
C GLN A 105 15.43 -1.18 -12.83
N SER A 106 15.27 -0.35 -11.80
CA SER A 106 15.92 0.94 -11.69
C SER A 106 17.24 0.87 -10.94
N ARG A 107 18.17 1.75 -11.28
CA ARG A 107 19.44 1.94 -10.56
C ARG A 107 19.40 3.10 -9.57
N ASP A 108 18.50 4.05 -9.78
CA ASP A 108 18.41 5.28 -9.00
C ASP A 108 16.94 5.70 -8.79
N VAL A 109 16.70 6.53 -7.78
CA VAL A 109 15.39 7.06 -7.40
C VAL A 109 14.77 7.84 -8.57
N GLN A 110 15.58 8.55 -9.37
CA GLN A 110 15.08 9.26 -10.56
C GLN A 110 14.55 8.30 -11.63
N GLN A 111 15.14 7.11 -11.77
CA GLN A 111 14.63 6.09 -12.68
C GLN A 111 13.34 5.46 -12.15
N VAL A 112 13.24 5.26 -10.84
CA VAL A 112 11.99 4.83 -10.19
C VAL A 112 10.87 5.84 -10.46
N LYS A 113 11.16 7.14 -10.32
CA LYS A 113 10.20 8.21 -10.65
C LYS A 113 9.72 8.09 -12.09
N LYS A 114 10.62 8.04 -13.06
CA LYS A 114 10.27 7.91 -14.49
C LYS A 114 9.45 6.66 -14.78
N TYR A 115 9.80 5.53 -14.18
CA TYR A 115 9.06 4.27 -14.34
C TYR A 115 7.61 4.41 -13.84
N MET A 116 7.41 5.06 -12.69
CA MET A 116 6.09 5.27 -12.11
C MET A 116 5.26 6.27 -12.92
N GLU A 117 5.90 7.32 -13.44
CA GLU A 117 5.26 8.28 -14.36
C GLU A 117 4.78 7.62 -15.65
N GLN A 118 5.58 6.73 -16.24
CA GLN A 118 5.18 5.92 -17.41
C GLN A 118 3.98 5.01 -17.14
N ARG A 119 3.75 4.63 -15.89
CA ARG A 119 2.60 3.81 -15.46
C ARG A 119 1.35 4.65 -15.17
N GLY A 120 1.42 5.97 -15.33
CA GLY A 120 0.30 6.89 -15.10
C GLY A 120 0.20 7.42 -13.67
N TYR A 121 1.26 7.29 -12.86
CA TYR A 121 1.32 7.92 -11.53
C TYR A 121 2.08 9.24 -11.57
N GLU A 122 1.53 10.26 -10.95
CA GLU A 122 2.30 11.48 -10.68
C GLU A 122 3.13 11.29 -9.40
N VAL A 123 4.43 11.57 -9.49
CA VAL A 123 5.38 11.33 -8.39
C VAL A 123 5.98 12.64 -7.91
N GLU A 124 5.72 12.96 -6.66
CA GLU A 124 6.29 14.11 -5.98
C GLU A 124 7.46 13.69 -5.10
N LEU A 125 8.63 14.27 -5.38
CA LEU A 125 9.85 14.14 -4.59
C LEU A 125 10.09 15.44 -3.83
N GLY A 126 10.19 15.34 -2.51
CA GLY A 126 10.56 16.45 -1.63
C GLY A 126 11.33 15.91 -0.44
N ARG A 127 10.87 16.21 0.78
CA ARG A 127 11.39 15.56 2.01
C ARG A 127 11.08 14.05 2.08
N GLY A 128 10.14 13.59 1.26
CA GLY A 128 9.78 12.18 1.12
C GLY A 128 9.25 11.94 -0.29
N ILE A 129 8.51 10.84 -0.45
CA ILE A 129 7.90 10.47 -1.72
C ILE A 129 6.39 10.32 -1.58
N ALA A 130 5.66 10.83 -2.56
CA ALA A 130 4.21 10.65 -2.67
C ALA A 130 3.84 10.28 -4.10
N PHE A 131 2.79 9.48 -4.23
CA PHE A 131 2.26 8.98 -5.49
C PHE A 131 0.81 9.39 -5.63
N THR A 132 0.46 10.01 -6.73
CA THR A 132 -0.92 10.36 -7.07
C THR A 132 -1.35 9.48 -8.25
N ASP A 133 -2.45 8.74 -8.05
CA ASP A 133 -3.04 7.88 -9.08
C ASP A 133 -3.82 8.72 -10.12
N ALA A 134 -4.21 8.11 -11.24
CA ALA A 134 -5.02 8.75 -12.29
C ALA A 134 -6.37 9.29 -11.77
N GLN A 135 -6.86 8.76 -10.66
CA GLN A 135 -8.05 9.25 -9.96
C GLN A 135 -7.76 10.38 -8.95
N HIS A 136 -6.58 11.00 -9.04
CA HIS A 136 -6.09 12.06 -8.14
C HIS A 136 -6.07 11.67 -6.65
N VAL A 137 -5.96 10.38 -6.35
CA VAL A 137 -5.80 9.90 -4.97
C VAL A 137 -4.33 9.87 -4.63
N ARG A 138 -3.96 10.64 -3.60
CA ARG A 138 -2.57 10.77 -3.10
C ARG A 138 -2.26 9.73 -2.03
N PHE A 139 -1.18 8.98 -2.24
CA PHE A 139 -0.61 8.04 -1.28
C PHE A 139 0.78 8.49 -0.84
N LYS A 140 1.03 8.56 0.46
CA LYS A 140 2.38 8.80 0.99
C LYS A 140 3.20 7.51 0.90
N GLY A 141 4.49 7.59 0.57
CA GLY A 141 5.37 6.42 0.51
C GLY A 141 5.39 5.59 1.79
N SER A 142 5.38 6.24 2.96
CA SER A 142 5.31 5.56 4.26
C SER A 142 4.01 4.78 4.48
N GLN A 143 2.89 5.21 3.88
CA GLN A 143 1.60 4.50 3.98
C GLN A 143 1.57 3.21 3.16
N VAL A 144 2.47 3.08 2.17
CA VAL A 144 2.59 1.89 1.31
C VAL A 144 3.84 1.06 1.62
N GLY A 145 4.61 1.43 2.64
CA GLY A 145 5.83 0.71 3.05
C GLY A 145 7.05 0.96 2.14
N TYR A 146 7.03 2.08 1.41
CA TYR A 146 8.12 2.54 0.56
C TYR A 146 8.40 4.01 0.84
N ALA A 147 8.93 4.31 2.03
CA ALA A 147 9.49 5.64 2.27
C ALA A 147 10.71 5.86 1.38
N LEU A 148 11.08 7.12 1.14
CA LEU A 148 12.22 7.46 0.27
C LEU A 148 13.51 6.75 0.70
N MET A 149 13.81 6.77 2.00
CA MET A 149 14.96 6.06 2.57
C MET A 149 14.89 4.54 2.37
N ASP A 150 13.69 3.95 2.41
CA ASP A 150 13.52 2.51 2.20
C ASP A 150 13.74 2.14 0.74
N ILE A 151 13.30 3.00 -0.18
CA ILE A 151 13.56 2.83 -1.62
C ILE A 151 15.06 2.91 -1.90
N GLU A 152 15.75 3.91 -1.35
CA GLU A 152 17.21 4.05 -1.51
C GLU A 152 17.98 2.85 -0.94
N LYS A 153 17.59 2.38 0.26
CA LYS A 153 18.19 1.17 0.86
C LYS A 153 18.00 -0.06 -0.03
N LYS A 154 16.78 -0.28 -0.53
CA LYS A 154 16.47 -1.40 -1.42
C LYS A 154 17.21 -1.30 -2.75
N LEU A 155 17.34 -0.12 -3.33
CA LEU A 155 18.12 0.10 -4.55
C LEU A 155 19.60 -0.25 -4.35
N LYS A 156 20.21 0.22 -3.24
CA LYS A 156 21.59 -0.13 -2.90
C LYS A 156 21.79 -1.62 -2.71
N GLN A 157 20.86 -2.28 -2.02
CA GLN A 157 20.90 -3.73 -1.82
C GLN A 157 20.82 -4.49 -3.15
N GLU A 158 19.90 -4.10 -4.04
CA GLU A 158 19.73 -4.73 -5.34
C GLU A 158 20.95 -4.52 -6.25
N GLN A 159 21.59 -3.35 -6.16
CA GLN A 159 22.83 -3.05 -6.87
C GLN A 159 23.99 -3.91 -6.39
N LEU A 160 24.13 -4.10 -5.07
CA LEU A 160 25.15 -4.98 -4.50
C LEU A 160 24.96 -6.43 -4.96
N LEU A 161 23.71 -6.91 -4.95
CA LEU A 161 23.36 -8.26 -5.39
C LEU A 161 23.71 -8.48 -6.87
N ARG A 162 23.41 -7.48 -7.72
CA ARG A 162 23.76 -7.53 -9.15
C ARG A 162 25.27 -7.60 -9.38
N GLN A 163 26.04 -6.77 -8.66
CA GLN A 163 27.50 -6.79 -8.75
C GLN A 163 28.07 -8.15 -8.33
N GLN A 164 27.56 -8.72 -7.24
CA GLN A 164 28.01 -10.04 -6.76
C GLN A 164 27.68 -11.16 -7.76
N GLN A 165 26.50 -11.11 -8.37
CA GLN A 165 26.11 -12.06 -9.43
C GLN A 165 27.01 -11.95 -10.67
N GLU A 166 27.37 -10.74 -11.06
CA GLU A 166 28.22 -10.47 -12.22
C GLU A 166 29.66 -10.93 -11.97
N GLN A 167 30.20 -10.67 -10.77
CA GLN A 167 31.50 -11.19 -10.32
C GLN A 167 31.52 -12.72 -10.31
N ASN A 168 30.49 -13.36 -9.76
CA ASN A 168 30.40 -14.83 -9.76
C ASN A 168 30.36 -15.41 -11.17
N ARG A 169 29.64 -14.75 -12.10
CA ARG A 169 29.55 -15.18 -13.50
C ARG A 169 30.89 -15.03 -14.22
N GLN A 170 31.60 -13.92 -14.00
CA GLN A 170 32.95 -13.73 -14.55
C GLN A 170 33.94 -14.76 -13.99
N ALA A 171 33.91 -15.02 -12.68
CA ALA A 171 34.75 -16.03 -12.05
C ALA A 171 34.50 -17.44 -12.62
N GLN A 172 33.23 -17.78 -12.88
CA GLN A 172 32.88 -19.05 -13.53
C GLN A 172 33.44 -19.16 -14.95
N LEU A 173 33.32 -18.09 -15.75
CA LEU A 173 33.86 -18.06 -17.11
C LEU A 173 35.39 -18.20 -17.13
N ILE A 174 36.09 -17.48 -16.24
CA ILE A 174 37.55 -17.59 -16.12
C ILE A 174 37.95 -19.01 -15.72
N ARG A 175 37.22 -19.64 -14.80
CA ARG A 175 37.48 -21.03 -14.39
C ARG A 175 37.29 -22.00 -15.55
N GLN A 176 36.24 -21.84 -16.34
CA GLN A 176 36.00 -22.67 -17.53
C GLN A 176 37.13 -22.53 -18.55
N GLN A 177 37.57 -21.31 -18.85
CA GLN A 177 38.68 -21.06 -19.76
C GLN A 177 39.99 -21.68 -19.27
N GLN A 178 40.27 -21.61 -17.95
CA GLN A 178 41.45 -22.24 -17.37
C GLN A 178 41.40 -23.77 -17.45
N GLU A 179 40.21 -24.37 -17.25
CA GLU A 179 40.02 -25.81 -17.37
C GLU A 179 40.15 -26.28 -18.82
N GLU A 180 39.62 -25.53 -19.80
CA GLU A 180 39.79 -25.81 -21.23
C GLU A 180 41.25 -25.71 -21.66
N PHE A 181 41.95 -24.66 -21.25
CA PHE A 181 43.38 -24.48 -21.56
C PHE A 181 44.23 -25.63 -20.99
N LYS A 182 43.94 -26.09 -19.76
CA LYS A 182 44.61 -27.26 -19.18
C LYS A 182 44.35 -28.55 -19.97
N ARG A 183 43.12 -28.77 -20.44
CA ARG A 183 42.78 -29.93 -21.28
C ARG A 183 43.52 -29.91 -22.61
N GLN A 184 43.61 -28.74 -23.26
CA GLN A 184 44.34 -28.59 -24.53
C GLN A 184 45.83 -28.91 -24.36
N GLN A 185 46.48 -28.39 -23.32
CA GLN A 185 47.89 -28.71 -23.03
C GLN A 185 48.12 -30.21 -22.77
N GLN A 186 47.15 -30.88 -22.15
CA GLN A 186 47.26 -32.31 -21.85
C GLN A 186 47.11 -33.16 -23.13
N GLN A 187 46.16 -32.80 -23.99
CA GLN A 187 45.99 -33.43 -25.32
C GLN A 187 47.22 -33.23 -26.22
N GLU A 188 47.82 -32.04 -26.22
CA GLU A 188 49.05 -31.78 -26.98
C GLU A 188 50.23 -32.64 -26.48
N LYS A 189 50.36 -32.83 -25.16
CA LYS A 189 51.38 -33.71 -24.58
C LYS A 189 51.16 -35.18 -24.96
N GLU A 190 49.91 -35.65 -24.92
CA GLU A 190 49.55 -37.02 -25.31
C GLU A 190 49.85 -37.28 -26.78
N MET A 191 49.47 -36.37 -27.70
CA MET A 191 49.80 -36.49 -29.13
C MET A 191 51.31 -36.50 -29.39
N GLN A 192 52.09 -35.69 -28.67
CA GLN A 192 53.55 -35.68 -28.82
C GLN A 192 54.19 -37.00 -28.36
N GLN A 193 53.66 -37.63 -27.30
CA GLN A 193 54.14 -38.94 -26.83
C GLN A 193 53.81 -40.06 -27.82
N GLU A 194 52.60 -40.08 -28.40
CA GLU A 194 52.22 -41.06 -29.42
C GLU A 194 53.09 -40.94 -30.69
N HIS A 195 53.40 -39.72 -31.12
CA HIS A 195 54.25 -39.49 -32.29
C HIS A 195 55.67 -40.01 -32.07
N GLN A 196 56.25 -39.80 -30.88
CA GLN A 196 57.56 -40.34 -30.51
C GLN A 196 57.57 -41.88 -30.41
N HIS A 197 56.49 -42.49 -29.94
CA HIS A 197 56.38 -43.94 -29.86
C HIS A 197 56.26 -44.61 -31.24
N SER A 198 55.54 -43.99 -32.18
CA SER A 198 55.39 -44.50 -33.56
C SER A 198 56.69 -44.46 -34.38
N GLN A 199 57.55 -43.45 -34.17
CA GLN A 199 58.84 -43.35 -34.87
C GLN A 199 59.91 -44.31 -34.33
N GLY A 200 59.73 -44.82 -33.10
CA GLY A 200 60.64 -45.80 -32.49
C GLY A 200 60.46 -47.26 -32.95
N ILE A 201 59.32 -47.59 -33.57
CA ILE A 201 58.96 -48.98 -33.96
C ILE A 201 59.42 -49.32 -35.39
N SER A 202 59.90 -48.34 -36.18
CA SER A 202 60.31 -48.53 -37.59
C SER A 202 61.83 -48.73 -37.80
N ARG A 203 62.57 -49.19 -36.79
CA ARG A 203 64.01 -49.52 -36.90
C ARG A 203 64.29 -50.99 -36.64
#